data_AF-A0A9R0VMP8-F1
#
_entry.id   AF-A0A9R0VMP8-F1
#
_cell.length_a   1.000
_cell.length_b   1.000
_cell.length_c   1.000
_cell.angle_alpha   90.00
_cell.angle_beta   90.00
_cell.angle_gamma   90.00
#
_symmetry.space_group_name_H-M   'P 1'
#
loop_
_entity.id
_entity.type
_entity.pdbx_description
1 polymer ?
#
loop_
_entity_poly.entity_id
_entity_poly.type
_entity_poly.pdbx_seq_one_letter_code
_entity_poly.pdbx_strand_id
1 'polypeptide(L)'
;MTTTRAPMIRLLLLLLVAAACCFSSGSVVAATDSIGLGASVTGNQTLVSAGGIFELGFFSPPGGRTYLGIRYAGIADRTVVWVANRNDPLVSAPGALRLAPDGRLLILDRQNSTVWSSPAPTRRITAGAVARLGDDGNFLLSSDGSGSPQSVAWQSFDYPTDTLLPGMKLGIDFKRRLTRNLTSWNTPNDPSPGQYTFKLVPGGLPEFFLFQGPKKIYASGPFNGAGLTGVPNLRSQDFLFTVVNSPDETYYSYAITNPQLRSRFLMDGTAGVVQRYVWTNGQWSSFWYYPTDPASSGGDFGLLLFLEEEASGQNGAK
;
A
#
# COMPACT_ATOMS: atom_id res chain seq x y z
N MET A 1 -6.54 69.16 35.42
CA MET A 1 -5.59 68.61 34.42
C MET A 1 -5.45 67.12 34.67
N THR A 2 -6.28 66.30 34.02
CA THR A 2 -6.20 64.84 34.09
C THR A 2 -6.14 64.30 32.68
N THR A 3 -5.03 63.61 32.42
CA THR A 3 -4.46 63.33 31.11
C THR A 3 -5.15 62.12 30.47
N THR A 4 -6.01 62.35 29.48
CA THR A 4 -6.66 61.34 28.62
C THR A 4 -5.72 60.82 27.53
N ARG A 5 -4.60 60.18 27.92
CA ARG A 5 -3.66 59.52 26.97
C ARG A 5 -3.78 57.98 26.93
N ALA A 6 -4.55 57.38 27.82
CA ALA A 6 -4.71 55.93 27.92
C ALA A 6 -5.45 55.22 26.75
N PRO A 7 -6.46 55.80 26.06
CA PRO A 7 -7.23 55.04 25.08
C PRO A 7 -6.51 54.87 23.73
N MET A 8 -5.67 55.81 23.32
CA MET A 8 -4.93 55.72 22.05
C MET A 8 -3.83 54.65 22.07
N ILE A 9 -3.16 54.45 23.21
CA ILE A 9 -2.11 53.44 23.34
C ILE A 9 -2.70 52.02 23.28
N ARG A 10 -3.89 51.81 23.86
CA ARG A 10 -4.61 50.53 23.78
C ARG A 10 -5.06 50.20 22.35
N LEU A 11 -5.53 51.21 21.61
CA LEU A 11 -5.93 51.03 20.21
C LEU A 11 -4.73 50.69 19.31
N LEU A 12 -3.58 51.33 19.55
CA LEU A 12 -2.34 51.07 18.81
C LEU A 12 -1.79 49.66 19.08
N LEU A 13 -1.85 49.20 20.34
CA LEU A 13 -1.47 47.83 20.72
C LEU A 13 -2.40 46.77 20.12
N LEU A 14 -3.72 47.03 20.07
CA LEU A 14 -4.69 46.14 19.43
C LEU A 14 -4.47 46.02 17.92
N LEU A 15 -4.13 47.13 17.24
CA LEU A 15 -3.79 47.14 15.81
C LEU A 15 -2.47 46.41 15.51
N LEU A 16 -1.47 46.52 16.38
CA LEU A 16 -0.20 45.79 16.26
C LEU A 16 -0.36 44.27 16.47
N VAL A 17 -1.22 43.84 17.40
CA VAL A 17 -1.54 42.42 17.61
C VAL A 17 -2.37 41.86 16.44
N ALA A 18 -3.33 42.62 15.92
CA ALA A 18 -4.08 42.23 14.73
C ALA A 18 -3.18 42.11 13.49
N ALA A 19 -2.23 43.03 13.30
CA ALA A 19 -1.25 42.94 12.23
C ALA A 19 -0.31 41.74 12.41
N ALA A 20 0.15 41.44 13.63
CA ALA A 20 0.99 40.27 13.92
C ALA A 20 0.24 38.93 13.70
N CYS A 21 -1.08 38.89 13.94
CA CYS A 21 -1.92 37.72 13.63
C CYS A 21 -2.16 37.53 12.12
N CYS A 22 -1.96 38.55 11.29
CA CYS A 22 -2.06 38.43 9.83
C CYS A 22 -0.78 37.91 9.16
N PHE A 23 0.35 37.82 9.88
CA PHE A 23 1.63 37.34 9.33
C PHE A 23 1.91 35.85 9.53
N SER A 24 1.05 35.11 10.23
CA SER A 24 1.08 33.64 10.26
C SER A 24 0.27 33.03 9.12
N SER A 25 0.41 33.59 7.91
CA SER A 25 0.10 32.85 6.68
C SER A 25 1.23 31.84 6.48
N GLY A 26 1.18 30.71 7.20
CA GLY A 26 1.99 29.57 6.83
C GLY A 26 1.69 29.27 5.36
N SER A 27 2.69 29.38 4.48
CA SER A 27 2.55 29.04 3.08
C SER A 27 2.04 27.60 2.99
N VAL A 28 0.73 27.43 2.78
CA VAL A 28 0.17 26.15 2.41
C VAL A 28 0.61 25.94 0.97
N VAL A 29 1.80 25.37 0.80
CA VAL A 29 2.22 24.84 -0.49
C VAL A 29 1.14 23.82 -0.85
N ALA A 30 0.38 24.08 -1.91
CA ALA A 30 -0.55 23.10 -2.44
C ALA A 30 0.23 21.82 -2.68
N ALA A 31 -0.15 20.73 -2.00
CA ALA A 31 0.50 19.46 -2.18
C ALA A 31 0.33 19.02 -3.64
N THR A 32 1.44 18.82 -4.34
CA THR A 32 1.43 18.29 -5.71
C THR A 32 1.30 16.77 -5.65
N ASP A 33 0.68 16.15 -6.65
CA ASP A 33 0.60 14.71 -6.77
C ASP A 33 1.80 14.11 -7.53
N SER A 34 2.71 14.96 -8.02
CA SER A 34 3.74 14.55 -8.96
C SER A 34 5.07 15.33 -8.85
N ILE A 35 6.14 14.70 -9.33
CA ILE A 35 7.48 15.28 -9.52
C ILE A 35 8.01 15.03 -10.93
N GLY A 36 8.59 16.06 -11.54
CA GLY A 36 9.28 15.97 -12.83
C GLY A 36 10.75 15.55 -12.70
N LEU A 37 11.42 15.39 -13.85
CA LEU A 37 12.86 15.09 -13.89
C LEU A 37 13.69 16.13 -13.12
N GLY A 38 14.62 15.65 -12.31
CA GLY A 38 15.50 16.46 -11.47
C GLY A 38 14.83 17.02 -10.21
N ALA A 39 13.49 17.06 -10.15
CA ALA A 39 12.77 17.53 -8.98
C ALA A 39 12.89 16.55 -7.81
N SER A 40 12.76 17.08 -6.58
CA SER A 40 12.87 16.29 -5.36
C SER A 40 11.82 16.68 -4.33
N VAL A 41 11.39 15.70 -3.54
CA VAL A 41 10.58 15.87 -2.33
C VAL A 41 11.50 15.65 -1.14
N THR A 42 11.63 16.63 -0.24
CA THR A 42 12.60 16.61 0.85
C THR A 42 11.95 16.85 2.21
N GLY A 43 12.50 16.22 3.25
CA GLY A 43 12.05 16.43 4.63
C GLY A 43 10.56 16.14 4.83
N ASN A 44 9.81 17.17 5.24
CA ASN A 44 8.37 17.07 5.55
C ASN A 44 7.46 17.30 4.34
N GLN A 45 8.02 17.52 3.14
CA GLN A 45 7.23 17.63 1.92
C GLN A 45 6.59 16.27 1.60
N THR A 46 5.38 16.31 1.05
CA THR A 46 4.63 15.13 0.64
C THR A 46 4.07 15.31 -0.76
N LEU A 47 3.78 14.18 -1.43
CA LEU A 47 2.89 14.15 -2.58
C LEU A 47 1.53 13.66 -2.13
N VAL A 48 0.46 14.35 -2.53
CA VAL A 48 -0.91 13.94 -2.20
C VAL A 48 -1.63 13.63 -3.49
N SER A 49 -2.29 12.48 -3.57
CA SER A 49 -3.06 12.09 -4.75
C SER A 49 -4.15 13.12 -5.05
N ALA A 50 -4.57 13.25 -6.32
CA ALA A 50 -5.46 14.32 -6.77
C ALA A 50 -6.79 14.41 -5.97
N GLY A 51 -7.37 13.26 -5.62
CA GLY A 51 -8.56 13.13 -4.78
C GLY A 51 -8.30 13.16 -3.27
N GLY A 52 -7.06 13.37 -2.84
CA GLY A 52 -6.68 13.43 -1.43
C GLY A 52 -6.84 12.11 -0.69
N ILE A 53 -6.73 10.97 -1.38
CA ILE A 53 -6.93 9.63 -0.81
C ILE A 53 -5.62 9.07 -0.25
N PHE A 54 -4.53 9.26 -0.98
CA PHE A 54 -3.21 8.75 -0.62
C PHE A 54 -2.20 9.88 -0.50
N GLU A 55 -1.22 9.68 0.38
CA GLU A 55 -0.10 10.59 0.57
C GLU A 55 1.20 9.79 0.56
N LEU A 56 2.18 10.26 -0.22
CA LEU A 56 3.55 9.76 -0.26
C LEU A 56 4.46 10.73 0.46
N GLY A 57 5.30 10.21 1.36
CA GLY A 57 6.27 11.04 2.08
C GLY A 57 7.15 10.25 3.03
N PHE A 58 8.10 10.96 3.64
CA PHE A 58 8.98 10.37 4.65
C PHE A 58 8.25 10.18 5.98
N PHE A 59 8.56 9.08 6.67
CA PHE A 59 8.08 8.80 8.02
C PHE A 59 9.13 8.05 8.83
N SER A 60 9.07 8.20 10.16
CA SER A 60 9.98 7.55 11.09
C SER A 60 9.17 6.87 12.20
N PRO A 61 9.02 5.54 12.16
CA PRO A 61 8.44 4.78 13.26
C PRO A 61 9.27 4.92 14.55
N PRO A 62 8.73 4.50 15.71
CA PRO A 62 9.52 4.31 16.92
C PRO A 62 10.79 3.49 16.63
N GLY A 63 11.96 3.98 17.02
CA GLY A 63 13.26 3.37 16.67
C GLY A 63 14.16 4.23 15.77
N GLY A 64 13.65 5.37 15.26
CA GLY A 64 14.48 6.44 14.69
C GLY A 64 15.01 6.21 13.26
N ARG A 65 14.64 5.09 12.62
CA ARG A 65 14.89 4.85 11.20
C ARG A 65 13.85 5.56 10.35
N THR A 66 14.27 6.08 9.20
CA THR A 66 13.39 6.85 8.30
C THR A 66 13.17 6.10 6.98
N TYR A 67 11.91 6.10 6.54
CA TYR A 67 11.46 5.42 5.35
C TYR A 67 10.65 6.36 4.48
N LEU A 68 10.65 6.10 3.17
CA LEU A 68 9.68 6.67 2.24
C LEU A 68 8.53 5.69 2.08
N GLY A 69 7.29 6.14 2.24
CA GLY A 69 6.12 5.29 2.07
C GLY A 69 4.88 6.03 1.58
N ILE A 70 3.88 5.24 1.22
CA ILE A 70 2.54 5.70 0.85
C ILE A 70 1.60 5.33 2.00
N ARG A 71 0.73 6.24 2.38
CA ARG A 71 -0.31 6.06 3.41
C ARG A 71 -1.65 6.60 2.94
N TYR A 72 -2.73 6.17 3.58
CA TYR A 72 -4.01 6.88 3.43
C TYR A 72 -3.90 8.29 4.01
N ALA A 73 -4.28 9.29 3.22
CA ALA A 73 -4.37 10.68 3.67
C ALA A 73 -5.58 10.85 4.59
N GLY A 74 -5.44 11.68 5.63
CA GLY A 74 -6.54 11.98 6.57
C GLY A 74 -6.90 10.89 7.58
N ILE A 75 -6.27 9.71 7.54
CA ILE A 75 -6.42 8.67 8.59
C ILE A 75 -5.39 8.92 9.71
N ALA A 76 -5.88 9.17 10.92
CA ALA A 76 -5.06 9.55 12.08
C ALA A 76 -3.98 8.52 12.43
N ASP A 77 -4.27 7.22 12.26
CA ASP A 77 -3.35 6.12 12.56
C ASP A 77 -2.22 5.96 11.52
N ARG A 78 -2.12 6.88 10.55
CA ARG A 78 -1.09 6.91 9.50
C ARG A 78 -0.89 5.54 8.85
N THR A 79 -1.98 4.94 8.37
CA THR A 79 -1.96 3.60 7.77
C THR A 79 -1.07 3.57 6.53
N VAL A 80 0.16 3.10 6.70
CA VAL A 80 1.13 2.90 5.63
C VAL A 80 0.75 1.65 4.84
N VAL A 81 0.71 1.76 3.52
CA VAL A 81 0.29 0.72 2.58
C VAL A 81 1.40 0.31 1.62
N TRP A 82 2.50 1.07 1.59
CA TRP A 82 3.67 0.77 0.77
C TRP A 82 4.91 1.46 1.33
N VAL A 83 6.09 0.83 1.22
CA VAL A 83 7.39 1.35 1.71
C VAL A 83 8.48 1.03 0.70
N ALA A 84 9.18 2.07 0.22
CA ALA A 84 10.21 1.92 -0.82
C ALA A 84 11.49 1.25 -0.29
N ASN A 85 12.10 1.86 0.71
CA ASN A 85 13.42 1.51 1.23
C ASN A 85 13.32 0.64 2.50
N ARG A 86 12.41 -0.34 2.51
CA ARG A 86 12.17 -1.18 3.69
C ARG A 86 13.37 -2.05 4.10
N ASN A 87 14.25 -2.38 3.16
CA ASN A 87 15.48 -3.12 3.43
C ASN A 87 16.62 -2.19 3.90
N ASP A 88 16.63 -0.96 3.39
CA ASP A 88 17.73 -0.01 3.53
C ASP A 88 17.19 1.32 4.11
N PRO A 89 16.88 1.37 5.41
CA PRO A 89 16.38 2.59 6.03
C PRO A 89 17.40 3.72 6.02
N LEU A 90 16.91 4.95 5.93
CA LEU A 90 17.72 6.12 6.21
C LEU A 90 18.09 6.14 7.70
N VAL A 91 19.38 6.19 7.98
CA VAL A 91 19.92 6.33 9.35
C VAL A 91 19.61 7.71 9.92
N SER A 92 19.50 8.72 9.06
CA SER A 92 19.38 10.11 9.49
C SER A 92 18.60 10.95 8.47
N ALA A 93 17.66 11.77 8.96
CA ALA A 93 16.71 12.55 8.13
C ALA A 93 17.01 14.06 8.16
N PRO A 94 16.92 14.84 7.08
CA PRO A 94 16.00 14.58 5.99
C PRO A 94 16.59 13.65 4.94
N GLY A 95 15.73 12.79 4.40
CA GLY A 95 15.96 12.17 3.11
C GLY A 95 15.39 13.02 1.99
N ALA A 96 15.75 12.68 0.76
CA ALA A 96 15.16 13.25 -0.45
C ALA A 96 14.73 12.14 -1.40
N LEU A 97 13.48 12.17 -1.86
CA LEU A 97 13.05 11.41 -3.04
C LEU A 97 13.33 12.28 -4.27
N ARG A 98 14.09 11.77 -5.23
CA ARG A 98 14.41 12.45 -6.48
C ARG A 98 14.09 11.60 -7.69
N LEU A 99 13.47 12.17 -8.71
CA LEU A 99 13.40 11.57 -10.03
C LEU A 99 14.66 11.97 -10.83
N ALA A 100 15.58 11.02 -11.04
CA ALA A 100 16.83 11.28 -11.74
C ALA A 100 16.62 11.49 -13.26
N PRO A 101 17.57 12.15 -13.95
CA PRO A 101 17.47 12.38 -15.40
C PRO A 101 17.37 11.11 -16.26
N ASP A 102 17.86 9.98 -15.75
CA ASP A 102 17.74 8.66 -16.41
C ASP A 102 16.40 7.96 -16.11
N GLY A 103 15.51 8.60 -15.36
CA GLY A 103 14.20 8.10 -14.94
C GLY A 103 14.23 7.17 -13.74
N ARG A 104 15.36 6.99 -13.04
CA ARG A 104 15.33 6.26 -11.76
C ARG A 104 14.76 7.12 -10.64
N LEU A 105 13.94 6.52 -9.80
CA LEU A 105 13.56 7.10 -8.52
C LEU A 105 14.67 6.80 -7.52
N LEU A 106 15.21 7.84 -6.88
CA LEU A 106 16.30 7.73 -5.91
C LEU A 106 15.84 8.22 -4.56
N ILE A 107 16.19 7.48 -3.50
CA ILE A 107 16.14 7.97 -2.13
C ILE A 107 17.57 8.31 -1.73
N LEU A 108 17.78 9.59 -1.41
CA LEU A 108 19.06 10.14 -1.02
C LEU A 108 19.10 10.42 0.47
N ASP A 109 20.26 10.22 1.09
CA ASP A 109 20.53 10.69 2.45
C ASP A 109 20.94 12.18 2.48
N ARG A 110 21.25 12.68 3.68
CA ARG A 110 21.68 14.08 3.88
C ARG A 110 22.97 14.44 3.15
N GLN A 111 23.79 13.46 2.79
CA GLN A 111 25.04 13.61 2.06
C GLN A 111 24.83 13.46 0.54
N ASN A 112 23.59 13.35 0.07
CA ASN A 112 23.23 13.04 -1.32
C ASN A 112 23.74 11.67 -1.80
N SER A 113 24.06 10.76 -0.89
CA SER A 113 24.34 9.37 -1.22
C SER A 113 23.04 8.63 -1.50
N THR A 114 23.06 7.72 -2.49
CA THR A 114 21.89 6.93 -2.84
C THR A 114 21.74 5.75 -1.88
N VAL A 115 20.65 5.74 -1.12
CA VAL A 115 20.30 4.66 -0.18
C VAL A 115 19.40 3.62 -0.84
N TRP A 116 18.51 4.06 -1.73
CA TRP A 116 17.65 3.17 -2.49
C TRP A 116 17.43 3.72 -3.90
N SER A 117 17.27 2.82 -4.87
CA SER A 117 16.90 3.19 -6.24
C SER A 117 15.89 2.21 -6.80
N SER A 118 14.97 2.72 -7.63
CA SER A 118 14.12 1.86 -8.44
C SER A 118 14.95 1.08 -9.47
N PRO A 119 14.44 -0.05 -9.99
CA PRO A 119 14.97 -0.64 -11.20
C PRO A 119 15.01 0.36 -12.36
N ALA A 120 15.81 0.05 -13.37
CA ALA A 120 15.86 0.85 -14.59
C ALA A 120 14.47 0.94 -15.22
N PRO A 121 14.06 2.12 -15.73
CA PRO A 121 12.78 2.25 -16.40
C PRO A 121 12.71 1.32 -17.61
N THR A 122 11.55 0.70 -17.81
CA THR A 122 11.30 -0.24 -18.91
C THR A 122 11.10 0.43 -20.27
N ARG A 123 11.14 1.77 -20.30
CA ARG A 123 10.88 2.60 -21.48
C ARG A 123 11.87 3.75 -21.56
N ARG A 124 12.05 4.28 -22.78
CA ARG A 124 12.88 5.45 -23.01
C ARG A 124 12.23 6.68 -22.38
N ILE A 125 12.97 7.32 -21.48
CA ILE A 125 12.55 8.52 -20.77
C ILE A 125 12.72 9.75 -21.66
N THR A 126 11.71 10.62 -21.66
CA THR A 126 11.73 11.91 -22.36
C THR A 126 11.79 13.05 -21.37
N ALA A 127 11.99 14.28 -21.85
CA ALA A 127 11.97 15.47 -20.99
C ALA A 127 10.62 15.71 -20.28
N GLY A 128 9.53 15.15 -20.80
CA GLY A 128 8.19 15.25 -20.19
C GLY A 128 7.90 14.21 -19.11
N ALA A 129 8.88 13.34 -18.79
CA ALA A 129 8.66 12.28 -17.81
C ALA A 129 8.28 12.80 -16.43
N VAL A 130 7.34 12.12 -15.79
CA VAL A 130 6.81 12.51 -14.49
C VAL A 130 6.54 11.28 -13.63
N ALA A 131 6.88 11.35 -12.34
CA ALA A 131 6.43 10.39 -11.35
C ALA A 131 5.21 10.96 -10.61
N ARG A 132 4.11 10.21 -10.55
CA ARG A 132 2.82 10.66 -10.03
C ARG A 132 2.21 9.64 -9.09
N LEU A 133 1.59 10.11 -8.02
CA LEU A 133 0.78 9.33 -7.09
C LEU A 133 -0.69 9.38 -7.52
N GLY A 134 -1.25 8.23 -7.90
CA GLY A 134 -2.65 8.08 -8.26
C GLY A 134 -3.58 7.95 -7.06
N ASP A 135 -4.88 8.17 -7.29
CA ASP A 135 -5.96 7.97 -6.29
C ASP A 135 -6.24 6.49 -5.98
N ASP A 136 -5.67 5.57 -6.76
CA ASP A 136 -5.59 4.15 -6.46
C ASP A 136 -4.44 3.81 -5.48
N GLY A 137 -3.55 4.77 -5.21
CA GLY A 137 -2.35 4.60 -4.39
C GLY A 137 -1.14 4.12 -5.19
N ASN A 138 -1.23 4.01 -6.51
CA ASN A 138 -0.11 3.64 -7.35
C ASN A 138 0.81 4.85 -7.55
N PHE A 139 2.08 4.71 -7.16
CA PHE A 139 3.12 5.69 -7.50
C PHE A 139 3.82 5.20 -8.75
N LEU A 140 3.60 5.89 -9.88
CA LEU A 140 4.07 5.44 -11.18
C LEU A 140 4.90 6.50 -11.89
N LEU A 141 5.83 6.04 -12.73
CA LEU A 141 6.61 6.85 -13.64
C LEU A 141 6.04 6.74 -15.05
N SER A 142 5.57 7.85 -15.60
CA SER A 142 5.22 7.99 -17.02
C SER A 142 6.44 8.50 -17.78
N SER A 143 6.88 7.78 -18.82
CA SER A 143 8.09 8.09 -19.61
C SER A 143 7.99 9.36 -20.43
N ASP A 144 6.77 9.81 -20.74
CA ASP A 144 6.47 10.97 -21.58
C ASP A 144 5.51 11.97 -20.95
N GLY A 145 5.03 11.69 -19.73
CA GLY A 145 4.09 12.54 -19.02
C GLY A 145 2.63 12.40 -19.48
N SER A 146 2.35 11.56 -20.47
CA SER A 146 0.98 11.37 -21.01
C SER A 146 0.02 10.71 -20.01
N GLY A 147 0.56 9.99 -19.02
CA GLY A 147 -0.24 9.17 -18.10
C GLY A 147 -0.91 7.97 -18.77
N SER A 148 -0.64 7.70 -20.05
CA SER A 148 -1.18 6.55 -20.77
C SER A 148 -0.58 5.24 -20.24
N PRO A 149 -1.30 4.10 -20.31
CA PRO A 149 -0.74 2.79 -19.94
C PRO A 149 0.54 2.43 -20.71
N GLN A 150 0.67 2.90 -21.95
CA GLN A 150 1.85 2.71 -22.81
C GLN A 150 3.04 3.57 -22.39
N SER A 151 2.85 4.57 -21.53
CA SER A 151 3.94 5.40 -20.99
C SER A 151 4.48 4.89 -19.66
N VAL A 152 3.80 3.94 -18.99
CA VAL A 152 4.23 3.44 -17.68
C VAL A 152 5.58 2.74 -17.82
N ALA A 153 6.60 3.32 -17.20
CA ALA A 153 7.99 2.86 -17.24
C ALA A 153 8.40 2.14 -15.95
N TRP A 154 7.79 2.49 -14.82
CA TRP A 154 7.92 1.88 -13.50
C TRP A 154 6.66 2.17 -12.67
N GLN A 155 6.30 1.33 -11.71
CA GLN A 155 5.18 1.56 -10.79
C GLN A 155 5.35 0.84 -9.44
N SER A 156 4.85 1.42 -8.35
CA SER A 156 4.92 0.83 -7.01
C SER A 156 4.08 -0.44 -6.87
N PHE A 157 2.99 -0.56 -7.65
CA PHE A 157 2.12 -1.74 -7.68
C PHE A 157 2.83 -3.03 -8.11
N ASP A 158 3.97 -2.91 -8.80
CA ASP A 158 4.82 -4.04 -9.16
C ASP A 158 5.73 -4.51 -8.03
N TYR A 159 5.86 -3.73 -6.95
CA TYR A 159 6.72 -3.98 -5.79
C TYR A 159 5.94 -3.82 -4.48
N PRO A 160 4.88 -4.64 -4.23
CA PRO A 160 4.11 -4.59 -2.99
C PRO A 160 4.98 -4.80 -1.74
N THR A 161 4.51 -4.27 -0.60
CA THR A 161 5.07 -4.58 0.72
C THR A 161 4.29 -5.67 1.42
N ASP A 162 3.50 -5.34 2.41
CA ASP A 162 2.62 -6.20 3.20
C ASP A 162 1.14 -6.01 2.83
N THR A 163 0.83 -5.03 1.98
CA THR A 163 -0.54 -4.62 1.68
C THR A 163 -0.90 -4.82 0.20
N LEU A 164 -2.13 -5.30 -0.06
CA LEU A 164 -2.76 -5.31 -1.39
C LEU A 164 -3.92 -4.31 -1.44
N LEU A 165 -3.77 -3.25 -2.21
CA LEU A 165 -4.81 -2.26 -2.51
C LEU A 165 -5.70 -2.71 -3.68
N PRO A 166 -6.89 -2.10 -3.87
CA PRO A 166 -7.71 -2.35 -5.04
C PRO A 166 -6.93 -2.08 -6.34
N GLY A 167 -7.11 -2.92 -7.35
CA GLY A 167 -6.43 -2.82 -8.64
C GLY A 167 -5.00 -3.37 -8.66
N MET A 168 -4.36 -3.58 -7.50
CA MET A 168 -3.06 -4.27 -7.43
C MET A 168 -3.19 -5.72 -7.88
N LYS A 169 -2.07 -6.28 -8.36
CA LYS A 169 -1.97 -7.68 -8.77
C LYS A 169 -1.11 -8.45 -7.77
N LEU A 170 -1.64 -9.56 -7.25
CA LEU A 170 -0.91 -10.53 -6.45
C LEU A 170 -0.67 -11.77 -7.30
N GLY A 171 0.59 -12.12 -7.59
CA GLY A 171 0.91 -13.23 -8.49
C GLY A 171 2.20 -13.02 -9.27
N ILE A 172 2.31 -13.66 -10.42
CA ILE A 172 3.53 -13.74 -11.21
C ILE A 172 3.28 -13.24 -12.63
N ASP A 173 4.14 -12.35 -13.09
CA ASP A 173 4.27 -11.94 -14.48
C ASP A 173 5.48 -12.66 -15.07
N PHE A 174 5.22 -13.70 -15.85
CA PHE A 174 6.26 -14.57 -16.42
C PHE A 174 7.06 -13.84 -17.49
N LYS A 175 6.40 -12.97 -18.26
CA LYS A 175 7.04 -12.17 -19.33
C LYS A 175 8.08 -11.19 -18.78
N ARG A 176 7.76 -10.51 -17.68
CA ARG A 176 8.67 -9.55 -17.00
C ARG A 176 9.56 -10.20 -15.95
N ARG A 177 9.37 -11.50 -15.67
CA ARG A 177 10.03 -12.23 -14.56
C ARG A 177 9.84 -11.53 -13.22
N LEU A 178 8.62 -11.06 -12.97
CA LEU A 178 8.26 -10.26 -11.80
C LEU A 178 7.26 -11.03 -10.93
N THR A 179 7.57 -11.13 -9.65
CA THR A 179 6.72 -11.78 -8.65
C THR A 179 6.21 -10.75 -7.65
N ARG A 180 4.89 -10.62 -7.53
CA ARG A 180 4.20 -9.71 -6.63
C ARG A 180 3.63 -10.51 -5.46
N ASN A 181 4.27 -10.39 -4.29
CA ASN A 181 3.90 -11.09 -3.06
C ASN A 181 3.63 -10.10 -1.94
N LEU A 182 2.87 -10.48 -0.92
CA LEU A 182 2.80 -9.71 0.31
C LEU A 182 3.77 -10.30 1.32
N THR A 183 4.69 -9.49 1.83
CA THR A 183 5.60 -9.87 2.91
C THR A 183 5.40 -8.93 4.07
N SER A 184 5.07 -9.50 5.24
CA SER A 184 4.75 -8.75 6.45
C SER A 184 5.86 -7.78 6.84
N TRP A 185 5.54 -6.80 7.67
CA TRP A 185 6.55 -6.10 8.44
C TRP A 185 7.19 -7.05 9.47
N ASN A 186 8.41 -6.73 9.91
CA ASN A 186 9.13 -7.49 10.91
C ASN A 186 8.48 -7.31 12.30
N THR A 187 8.13 -6.07 12.63
CA THR A 187 7.31 -5.74 13.81
C THR A 187 6.38 -4.56 13.47
N PRO A 188 5.38 -4.23 14.31
CA PRO A 188 4.52 -3.07 14.06
C PRO A 188 5.26 -1.73 13.91
N ASN A 189 6.48 -1.62 14.43
CA ASN A 189 7.32 -0.42 14.36
C ASN A 189 8.54 -0.59 13.43
N ASP A 190 8.70 -1.74 12.78
CA ASP A 190 9.82 -2.03 11.89
C ASP A 190 9.31 -2.55 10.53
N PRO A 191 9.25 -1.67 9.51
CA PRO A 191 8.79 -2.01 8.16
C PRO A 191 9.68 -2.99 7.39
N SER A 192 10.86 -3.35 7.91
CA SER A 192 11.72 -4.34 7.27
C SER A 192 10.98 -5.67 7.03
N PRO A 193 11.38 -6.49 6.05
CA PRO A 193 10.69 -7.75 5.77
C PRO A 193 10.64 -8.69 6.99
N GLY A 194 9.42 -9.08 7.37
CA GLY A 194 9.18 -10.07 8.42
C GLY A 194 9.18 -11.50 7.91
N GLN A 195 8.79 -12.43 8.79
CA GLN A 195 8.86 -13.86 8.51
C GLN A 195 7.70 -14.39 7.66
N TYR A 196 6.61 -13.64 7.51
CA TYR A 196 5.42 -14.11 6.83
C TYR A 196 5.33 -13.60 5.40
N THR A 197 5.04 -14.49 4.46
CA THR A 197 4.83 -14.14 3.05
C THR A 197 3.61 -14.85 2.48
N PHE A 198 2.70 -14.10 1.88
CA PHE A 198 1.56 -14.59 1.13
C PHE A 198 1.81 -14.45 -0.37
N LYS A 199 1.81 -15.57 -1.09
CA LYS A 199 2.22 -15.62 -2.50
C LYS A 199 1.52 -16.70 -3.30
N LEU A 200 1.48 -16.51 -4.62
CA LEU A 200 1.11 -17.55 -5.57
C LEU A 200 2.25 -18.55 -5.73
N VAL A 201 1.94 -19.84 -5.81
CA VAL A 201 2.90 -20.88 -6.20
C VAL A 201 2.47 -21.48 -7.55
N PRO A 202 3.31 -21.44 -8.60
CA PRO A 202 2.97 -22.00 -9.90
C PRO A 202 3.05 -23.53 -9.88
N GLY A 203 2.33 -24.20 -10.79
CA GLY A 203 2.38 -25.66 -10.93
C GLY A 203 1.02 -26.36 -11.04
N GLY A 204 -0.08 -25.60 -11.11
CA GLY A 204 -1.44 -26.14 -11.24
C GLY A 204 -2.46 -25.02 -11.44
N LEU A 205 -3.69 -25.24 -10.97
CA LEU A 205 -4.67 -24.16 -10.85
C LEU A 205 -4.12 -23.06 -9.93
N PRO A 206 -4.42 -21.77 -10.18
CA PRO A 206 -3.94 -20.68 -9.34
C PRO A 206 -4.32 -20.90 -7.88
N GLU A 207 -3.32 -20.92 -7.01
CA GLU A 207 -3.48 -21.10 -5.58
C GLU A 207 -2.46 -20.24 -4.83
N PHE A 208 -2.89 -19.68 -3.70
CA PHE A 208 -2.08 -18.79 -2.88
C PHE A 208 -1.81 -19.44 -1.54
N PHE A 209 -0.59 -19.23 -1.06
CA PHE A 209 -0.10 -19.86 0.15
C PHE A 209 0.50 -18.83 1.07
N LEU A 210 0.27 -19.02 2.36
CA LEU A 210 0.90 -18.26 3.41
C LEU A 210 2.04 -19.10 4.00
N PHE A 211 3.22 -18.51 4.03
CA PHE A 211 4.43 -19.11 4.56
C PHE A 211 4.93 -18.35 5.78
N GLN A 212 5.45 -19.08 6.76
CA GLN A 212 6.31 -18.58 7.82
C GLN A 212 7.73 -19.11 7.55
N GLY A 213 8.60 -18.27 7.00
CA GLY A 213 9.87 -18.71 6.43
C GLY A 213 9.66 -19.82 5.37
N PRO A 214 10.24 -21.02 5.52
CA PRO A 214 10.00 -22.13 4.61
C PRO A 214 8.71 -22.92 4.89
N LYS A 215 8.09 -22.74 6.07
CA LYS A 215 6.92 -23.53 6.49
C LYS A 215 5.66 -22.97 5.85
N LYS A 216 4.94 -23.80 5.10
CA LYS A 216 3.58 -23.50 4.61
C LYS A 216 2.59 -23.62 5.78
N ILE A 217 1.82 -22.57 6.07
CA ILE A 217 0.88 -22.55 7.20
C ILE A 217 -0.58 -22.36 6.79
N TYR A 218 -0.84 -21.90 5.57
CA TYR A 218 -2.19 -21.80 5.01
C TYR A 218 -2.17 -21.92 3.48
N ALA A 219 -3.27 -22.42 2.93
CA ALA A 219 -3.54 -22.52 1.51
C ALA A 219 -4.93 -21.93 1.22
N SER A 220 -5.02 -21.07 0.20
CA SER A 220 -6.29 -20.48 -0.23
C SER A 220 -7.24 -21.48 -0.87
N GLY A 221 -6.75 -22.67 -1.20
CA GLY A 221 -7.40 -23.58 -2.13
C GLY A 221 -7.28 -23.09 -3.58
N PRO A 222 -7.34 -24.01 -4.56
CA PRO A 222 -7.23 -23.66 -5.96
C PRO A 222 -8.42 -22.83 -6.44
N PHE A 223 -8.19 -22.02 -7.47
CA PHE A 223 -9.25 -21.31 -8.17
C PHE A 223 -10.10 -22.28 -9.01
N ASN A 224 -11.40 -22.36 -8.72
CA ASN A 224 -12.34 -23.27 -9.38
C ASN A 224 -13.17 -22.62 -10.51
N GLY A 225 -12.79 -21.41 -10.96
CA GLY A 225 -13.55 -20.62 -11.92
C GLY A 225 -14.58 -19.67 -11.28
N ALA A 226 -15.03 -19.95 -10.06
CA ALA A 226 -15.97 -19.10 -9.30
C ALA A 226 -15.31 -18.38 -8.11
N GLY A 227 -14.26 -18.95 -7.52
CA GLY A 227 -13.52 -18.39 -6.38
C GLY A 227 -12.36 -19.28 -5.94
N LEU A 228 -11.60 -18.83 -4.93
CA LEU A 228 -10.63 -19.68 -4.24
C LEU A 228 -11.39 -20.52 -3.20
N THR A 229 -11.25 -21.84 -3.25
CA THR A 229 -12.11 -22.76 -2.48
C THR A 229 -11.98 -22.63 -0.96
N GLY A 230 -10.84 -22.15 -0.46
CA GLY A 230 -10.58 -21.89 0.96
C GLY A 230 -10.87 -20.45 1.41
N VAL A 231 -11.48 -19.62 0.55
CA VAL A 231 -11.80 -18.21 0.86
C VAL A 231 -13.23 -17.85 0.41
N PRO A 232 -14.27 -18.38 1.08
CA PRO A 232 -15.67 -18.18 0.68
C PRO A 232 -16.08 -16.70 0.60
N ASN A 233 -15.50 -15.84 1.46
CA ASN A 233 -15.83 -14.41 1.55
C ASN A 233 -15.01 -13.50 0.62
N LEU A 234 -14.41 -14.06 -0.45
CA LEU A 234 -13.73 -13.27 -1.49
C LEU A 234 -14.70 -12.39 -2.28
N ARG A 235 -15.86 -12.94 -2.62
CA ARG A 235 -16.95 -12.22 -3.27
C ARG A 235 -17.92 -11.72 -2.21
N SER A 236 -18.19 -10.43 -2.21
CA SER A 236 -19.29 -9.85 -1.45
C SER A 236 -19.95 -8.74 -2.26
N GLN A 237 -20.97 -8.10 -1.70
CA GLN A 237 -21.70 -7.01 -2.38
C GLN A 237 -20.78 -5.87 -2.85
N ASP A 238 -19.76 -5.52 -2.07
CA ASP A 238 -18.87 -4.38 -2.35
C ASP A 238 -17.54 -4.76 -3.02
N PHE A 239 -17.24 -6.06 -3.12
CA PHE A 239 -15.94 -6.55 -3.60
C PHE A 239 -16.10 -7.43 -4.85
N LEU A 240 -15.49 -6.97 -5.93
CA LEU A 240 -15.26 -7.76 -7.13
C LEU A 240 -13.84 -8.27 -7.13
N PHE A 241 -13.61 -9.43 -7.74
CA PHE A 241 -12.26 -9.94 -7.94
C PHE A 241 -12.14 -10.61 -9.30
N THR A 242 -10.89 -10.78 -9.72
CA THR A 242 -10.52 -11.56 -10.88
C THR A 242 -9.32 -12.43 -10.55
N VAL A 243 -9.31 -13.63 -11.11
CA VAL A 243 -8.13 -14.50 -11.17
C VAL A 243 -7.82 -14.71 -12.64
N VAL A 244 -6.67 -14.23 -13.07
CA VAL A 244 -6.16 -14.48 -14.42
C VAL A 244 -5.17 -15.63 -14.34
N ASN A 245 -5.30 -16.59 -15.24
CA ASN A 245 -4.35 -17.67 -15.44
C ASN A 245 -4.02 -17.77 -16.93
N SER A 246 -2.86 -17.28 -17.32
CA SER A 246 -2.43 -17.23 -18.71
C SER A 246 -0.94 -17.53 -18.83
N PRO A 247 -0.45 -17.86 -20.04
CA PRO A 247 0.99 -18.07 -20.25
C PRO A 247 1.86 -16.84 -19.94
N ASP A 248 1.31 -15.62 -20.08
CA ASP A 248 2.04 -14.38 -19.84
C ASP A 248 2.11 -14.03 -18.34
N GLU A 249 1.00 -14.27 -17.65
CA GLU A 249 0.79 -13.76 -16.29
C GLU A 249 -0.33 -14.55 -15.58
N THR A 250 -0.11 -14.85 -14.29
CA THR A 250 -1.10 -15.45 -13.39
C THR A 250 -1.21 -14.63 -12.11
N TYR A 251 -2.39 -14.09 -11.81
CA TYR A 251 -2.59 -13.22 -10.65
C TYR A 251 -4.03 -13.19 -10.14
N TYR A 252 -4.16 -12.75 -8.90
CA TYR A 252 -5.38 -12.28 -8.27
C TYR A 252 -5.39 -10.74 -8.22
N SER A 253 -6.54 -10.12 -8.47
CA SER A 253 -6.77 -8.70 -8.23
C SER A 253 -8.21 -8.49 -7.77
N TYR A 254 -8.47 -7.40 -7.06
CA TYR A 254 -9.81 -7.03 -6.61
C TYR A 254 -10.10 -5.56 -6.85
N ALA A 255 -11.39 -5.24 -6.97
CA ALA A 255 -11.92 -3.91 -7.10
C ALA A 255 -13.02 -3.68 -6.06
N ILE A 256 -13.29 -2.42 -5.76
CA ILE A 256 -14.35 -2.00 -4.86
C ILE A 256 -15.42 -1.29 -5.69
N THR A 257 -16.69 -1.67 -5.54
CA THR A 257 -17.80 -1.06 -6.28
C THR A 257 -18.29 0.23 -5.64
N ASN A 258 -18.23 0.34 -4.31
CA ASN A 258 -18.54 1.55 -3.57
C ASN A 258 -17.31 2.49 -3.49
N PRO A 259 -17.29 3.64 -4.17
CA PRO A 259 -16.13 4.54 -4.20
C PRO A 259 -15.81 5.20 -2.85
N GLN A 260 -16.74 5.17 -1.88
CA GLN A 260 -16.51 5.70 -0.53
C GLN A 260 -15.90 4.66 0.41
N LEU A 261 -16.03 3.37 0.08
CA LEU A 261 -15.48 2.30 0.89
C LEU A 261 -13.95 2.28 0.75
N ARG A 262 -13.25 2.12 1.87
CA ARG A 262 -11.80 1.84 1.87
C ARG A 262 -11.58 0.43 2.39
N SER A 263 -10.81 -0.36 1.66
CA SER A 263 -10.46 -1.72 2.04
C SER A 263 -9.06 -2.06 1.56
N ARG A 264 -8.39 -2.97 2.25
CA ARG A 264 -7.07 -3.47 1.91
C ARG A 264 -6.88 -4.90 2.39
N PHE A 265 -6.04 -5.68 1.71
CA PHE A 265 -5.46 -6.87 2.35
C PHE A 265 -4.21 -6.47 3.10
N LEU A 266 -3.97 -7.07 4.25
CA LEU A 266 -2.75 -6.93 5.03
C LEU A 266 -2.20 -8.31 5.35
N MET A 267 -0.91 -8.50 5.09
CA MET A 267 -0.11 -9.60 5.65
C MET A 267 0.41 -9.14 7.02
N ASP A 268 -0.36 -9.45 8.07
CA ASP A 268 -0.04 -9.09 9.44
C ASP A 268 1.05 -9.99 10.01
N GLY A 269 2.22 -9.40 10.30
CA GLY A 269 3.37 -10.13 10.83
C GLY A 269 3.28 -10.46 12.32
N THR A 270 2.45 -9.73 13.08
CA THR A 270 2.26 -9.97 14.52
C THR A 270 1.30 -11.12 14.74
N ALA A 271 0.18 -11.14 14.00
CA ALA A 271 -0.80 -12.21 14.08
C ALA A 271 -0.45 -13.42 13.19
N GLY A 272 0.41 -13.25 12.18
CA GLY A 272 0.75 -14.30 11.22
C GLY A 272 -0.39 -14.65 10.26
N VAL A 273 -1.27 -13.67 9.97
CA VAL A 273 -2.49 -13.86 9.17
C VAL A 273 -2.52 -12.92 7.97
N VAL A 274 -3.11 -13.39 6.87
CA VAL A 274 -3.56 -12.50 5.78
C VAL A 274 -5.00 -12.11 6.06
N GLN A 275 -5.31 -10.82 6.04
CA GLN A 275 -6.63 -10.33 6.42
C GLN A 275 -7.12 -9.19 5.53
N ARG A 276 -8.44 -9.16 5.28
CA ARG A 276 -9.09 -8.01 4.67
C ARG A 276 -9.55 -7.06 5.76
N TYR A 277 -9.09 -5.83 5.69
CA TYR A 277 -9.61 -4.73 6.49
C TYR A 277 -10.62 -3.92 5.70
N VAL A 278 -11.61 -3.37 6.40
CA VAL A 278 -12.56 -2.38 5.90
C VAL A 278 -12.57 -1.20 6.85
N TRP A 279 -12.49 0.01 6.30
CA TRP A 279 -12.58 1.23 7.09
C TRP A 279 -14.05 1.55 7.35
N THR A 280 -14.44 1.52 8.62
CA THR A 280 -15.81 1.78 9.07
C THR A 280 -15.78 2.45 10.44
N ASN A 281 -16.73 3.36 10.69
CA ASN A 281 -16.83 4.08 11.97
C ASN A 281 -15.51 4.76 12.42
N GLY A 282 -14.70 5.24 11.45
CA GLY A 282 -13.43 5.92 11.73
C GLY A 282 -12.28 5.02 12.16
N GLN A 283 -12.38 3.70 11.97
CA GLN A 283 -11.32 2.74 12.29
C GLN A 283 -11.24 1.58 11.29
N TRP A 284 -10.11 0.87 11.27
CA TRP A 284 -9.97 -0.38 10.50
C TRP A 284 -10.62 -1.53 11.26
N SER A 285 -11.61 -2.18 10.63
CA SER A 285 -12.26 -3.38 11.14
C SER A 285 -11.89 -4.59 10.29
N SER A 286 -11.53 -5.71 10.93
CA SER A 286 -11.22 -6.96 10.24
C SER A 286 -12.51 -7.56 9.68
N PHE A 287 -12.56 -7.76 8.37
CA PHE A 287 -13.71 -8.34 7.66
C PHE A 287 -13.57 -9.87 7.57
N TRP A 288 -12.36 -10.35 7.31
CA TRP A 288 -11.96 -11.75 7.45
C TRP A 288 -10.44 -11.85 7.57
N TYR A 289 -9.96 -12.98 8.09
CA TYR A 289 -8.53 -13.30 8.17
C TYR A 289 -8.31 -14.81 8.01
N TYR A 290 -7.11 -15.19 7.56
CA TYR A 290 -6.68 -16.58 7.44
C TYR A 290 -5.21 -16.75 7.86
N PRO A 291 -4.84 -17.90 8.48
CA PRO A 291 -5.74 -19.00 8.87
C PRO A 291 -6.68 -18.63 10.03
N THR A 292 -7.90 -19.20 10.05
CA THR A 292 -8.89 -19.00 11.14
C THR A 292 -8.70 -19.95 12.32
N ASP A 293 -7.91 -21.00 12.14
CA ASP A 293 -7.59 -21.99 13.18
C ASP A 293 -6.09 -22.35 13.13
N PRO A 294 -5.30 -22.08 14.19
CA PRO A 294 -3.90 -22.48 14.28
C PRO A 294 -3.68 -24.00 14.13
N ALA A 295 -4.67 -24.83 14.51
CA ALA A 295 -4.54 -26.29 14.56
C ALA A 295 -4.81 -27.01 13.22
N SER A 296 -5.39 -26.32 12.23
CA SER A 296 -5.64 -26.87 10.88
C SER A 296 -4.41 -26.80 9.94
N SER A 297 -3.25 -26.41 10.48
CA SER A 297 -1.99 -26.21 9.74
C SER A 297 -1.20 -27.51 9.43
N GLY A 298 -1.80 -28.69 9.68
CA GLY A 298 -1.30 -30.00 9.25
C GLY A 298 -2.23 -30.57 8.20
N GLY A 299 -1.70 -30.95 7.04
CA GLY A 299 -2.49 -31.26 5.86
C GLY A 299 -3.50 -32.39 6.06
N ASP A 300 -4.78 -32.07 5.92
CA ASP A 300 -5.77 -32.95 5.30
C ASP A 300 -7.04 -32.15 4.97
N PHE A 301 -7.09 -31.53 3.79
CA PHE A 301 -8.33 -30.93 3.25
C PHE A 301 -8.76 -31.62 1.94
N GLY A 302 -8.41 -32.91 1.81
CA GLY A 302 -8.74 -33.71 0.63
C GLY A 302 -9.96 -34.63 0.77
N LEU A 303 -10.47 -34.92 1.98
CA LEU A 303 -11.41 -36.04 2.13
C LEU A 303 -12.66 -35.83 3.00
N LEU A 304 -12.88 -34.68 3.65
CA LEU A 304 -13.99 -34.55 4.61
C LEU A 304 -15.31 -33.96 4.08
N LEU A 305 -15.39 -33.53 2.81
CA LEU A 305 -16.63 -32.99 2.24
C LEU A 305 -17.46 -34.01 1.43
N PHE A 306 -17.00 -35.26 1.30
CA PHE A 306 -17.73 -36.30 0.56
C PHE A 306 -18.40 -37.37 1.43
N LEU A 307 -18.25 -37.34 2.76
CA LEU A 307 -18.85 -38.36 3.64
C LEU A 307 -20.02 -37.85 4.51
N GLU A 308 -20.30 -36.55 4.53
CA GLU A 308 -21.42 -36.02 5.31
C GLU A 308 -22.74 -35.89 4.52
N GLU A 309 -22.71 -36.07 3.19
CA GLU A 309 -23.93 -36.01 2.36
C GLU A 309 -24.60 -37.39 2.16
N GLU A 310 -23.92 -38.52 2.41
CA GLU A 310 -24.56 -39.85 2.33
C GLU A 310 -25.19 -40.34 3.65
N ALA A 311 -24.94 -39.69 4.78
CA ALA A 311 -25.43 -40.17 6.08
C ALA A 311 -26.80 -39.61 6.53
N SER A 312 -27.40 -38.66 5.82
CA SER A 312 -28.71 -38.08 6.20
C SER A 312 -29.88 -38.56 5.32
N GLY A 313 -29.64 -39.51 4.41
CA GLY A 313 -30.57 -39.86 3.34
C GLY A 313 -31.38 -41.15 3.50
N GLN A 314 -31.46 -41.84 4.66
CA GLN A 314 -32.43 -42.94 4.84
C GLN A 314 -32.80 -43.16 6.31
N ASN A 315 -33.97 -42.67 6.73
CA ASN A 315 -34.89 -43.42 7.59
C ASN A 315 -36.25 -42.71 7.67
N GLY A 316 -37.18 -43.16 6.84
CA GLY A 316 -38.55 -42.69 6.85
C GLY A 316 -39.43 -43.44 5.86
N ALA A 317 -39.65 -44.75 6.07
CA ALA A 317 -40.84 -45.48 5.61
C ALA A 317 -40.80 -46.98 6.00
N LYS A 318 -41.43 -47.33 7.13
CA LYS A 318 -42.46 -48.37 7.30
C LYS A 318 -42.58 -48.77 8.76
#